data_AF-A0A3C0G9R8-F1
#
_entry.id   AF-A0A3C0G9R8-F1
#
_cell.length_a   1.000
_cell.length_b   1.000
_cell.length_c   1.000
_cell.angle_alpha   90.00
_cell.angle_beta   90.00
_cell.angle_gamma   90.00
#
_symmetry.space_group_name_H-M   'P 1'
#
loop_
_entity.id
_entity.type
_entity.pdbx_description
1 polymer ?
#
loop_
_entity_poly.entity_id
_entity_poly.type
_entity_poly.pdbx_seq_one_letter_code
_entity_poly.pdbx_strand_id
1 'polypeptide(L)' 'IGAMSYNLFHHRGFAVLLYFVGIYFMLPIVQLIGTILFIHTAMDRIFGYGLKYDKGFKFTH' A
#
# COMPACT_ATOMS: atom_id res chain seq x y z
N ILE A 1 -5.15 15.59 2.86
CA ILE A 1 -3.86 14.90 3.12
C ILE A 1 -4.07 13.43 3.50
N GLY A 2 -4.87 13.12 4.53
CA GLY A 2 -5.04 11.73 5.01
C GLY A 2 -5.50 10.69 3.98
N ALA A 3 -6.48 11.03 3.12
CA ALA A 3 -7.01 10.09 2.12
C ALA A 3 -6.02 9.79 0.98
N MET A 4 -5.32 10.82 0.47
CA MET A 4 -4.27 10.63 -0.53
C MET A 4 -3.11 9.76 -0.01
N SER A 5 -2.60 10.05 1.19
CA SER A 5 -1.53 9.25 1.79
C SER A 5 -2.00 7.81 2.05
N TYR A 6 -3.22 7.61 2.55
CA TYR A 6 -3.80 6.28 2.74
C TYR A 6 -3.82 5.51 1.42
N ASN A 7 -4.41 6.09 0.37
CA ASN A 7 -4.54 5.41 -0.92
C ASN A 7 -3.18 5.08 -1.56
N LEU A 8 -2.16 5.94 -1.40
CA LEU A 8 -0.82 5.68 -1.92
C LEU A 8 -0.17 4.46 -1.26
N PHE A 9 -0.18 4.40 0.08
CA PHE A 9 0.37 3.25 0.82
C PHE A 9 -0.52 2.01 0.71
N HIS A 10 -1.80 2.16 0.35
CA HIS A 10 -2.75 1.07 0.10
C HIS A 10 -2.84 0.66 -1.38
N HIS A 11 -2.00 1.22 -2.25
CA HIS A 11 -1.94 0.84 -3.65
C HIS A 11 -0.99 -0.35 -3.86
N ARG A 12 -1.54 -1.51 -4.25
CA ARG A 12 -0.77 -2.76 -4.47
C ARG A 12 0.38 -2.59 -5.47
N GLY A 13 0.20 -1.76 -6.50
CA GLY A 13 1.24 -1.48 -7.49
C GLY A 13 2.48 -0.81 -6.90
N PHE A 14 2.28 0.08 -5.93
CA PHE A 14 3.38 0.76 -5.24
C PHE A 14 4.20 -0.21 -4.39
N ALA A 15 3.53 -1.10 -3.66
CA ALA A 15 4.19 -2.13 -2.86
C ALA A 15 5.03 -3.10 -3.70
N VAL A 16 4.48 -3.55 -4.83
CA VAL A 16 5.18 -4.45 -5.78
C VAL A 16 6.37 -3.74 -6.44
N LEU A 17 6.23 -2.46 -6.79
CA LEU A 17 7.33 -1.67 -7.35
C LEU A 17 8.49 -1.56 -6.35
N LEU A 18 8.21 -1.25 -5.08
CA LEU A 18 9.23 -1.21 -4.03
C LEU A 18 9.94 -2.56 -3.84
N TYR A 19 9.20 -3.66 -3.90
CA TYR A 19 9.78 -5.00 -3.83
C TYR A 19 10.78 -5.25 -4.97
N PHE A 20 10.41 -4.97 -6.22
CA PHE A 20 11.29 -5.14 -7.37
C PHE A 20 12.50 -4.19 -7.37
N VAL A 21 12.31 -2.94 -6.92
CA VAL A 21 13.42 -2.00 -6.71
C VAL A 21 14.41 -2.56 -5.67
N GLY A 22 13.90 -3.11 -4.57
CA GLY A 22 14.73 -3.75 -3.55
C GLY A 22 15.55 -4.92 -4.09
N ILE A 23 14.95 -5.76 -4.95
CA ILE A 23 15.66 -6.84 -5.64
C ILE A 23 16.72 -6.28 -6.58
N TYR A 24 16.34 -5.35 -7.45
CA TYR A 24 17.20 -4.84 -8.52
C TYR A 24 18.47 -4.16 -7.98
N PHE A 25 18.34 -3.39 -6.90
CA PHE A 25 19.47 -2.71 -6.26
C PHE A 25 20.12 -3.51 -5.11
N MET A 26 19.70 -4.76 -4.88
CA MET A 26 20.18 -5.59 -3.77
C MET A 26 20.05 -4.87 -2.41
N LEU A 27 18.91 -4.25 -2.15
CA LEU A 27 18.61 -3.52 -0.91
C LEU A 27 17.58 -4.32 -0.09
N PRO A 28 18.02 -5.18 0.86
CA PRO A 28 17.12 -6.05 1.61
C PRO A 28 16.06 -5.27 2.41
N ILE A 29 16.42 -4.10 2.91
CA ILE A 29 15.50 -3.22 3.66
C ILE A 29 14.37 -2.73 2.75
N VAL A 30 14.67 -2.31 1.52
CA VAL A 30 13.66 -1.82 0.57
C VAL A 30 12.75 -2.97 0.13
N GLN A 31 13.31 -4.15 -0.10
CA GLN A 31 12.54 -5.35 -0.42
C GLN A 31 11.58 -5.74 0.73
N LEU A 32 12.06 -5.65 1.98
CA LEU A 32 11.24 -5.89 3.17
C LEU A 32 10.09 -4.88 3.29
N ILE A 33 10.36 -3.59 3.07
CA ILE A 33 9.33 -2.55 3.07
C ILE A 33 8.25 -2.84 2.03
N GLY A 34 8.63 -3.20 0.79
CA GLY A 34 7.68 -3.58 -0.26
C GLY A 34 6.82 -4.78 0.13
N THR A 35 7.43 -5.79 0.75
CA THR A 35 6.73 -6.98 1.25
C THR A 35 5.71 -6.65 2.35
N ILE A 36 6.13 -5.85 3.35
CA ILE A 36 5.25 -5.42 4.46
C ILE A 36 4.07 -4.62 3.91
N LEU A 37 4.33 -3.66 3.02
CA LEU A 37 3.27 -2.86 2.41
C LEU A 37 2.30 -3.73 1.63
N PHE A 38 2.79 -4.70 0.85
CA PHE A 38 1.93 -5.60 0.08
C PHE A 38 0.99 -6.39 1.00
N ILE A 39 1.52 -7.00 2.07
CA ILE A 39 0.74 -7.73 3.07
C ILE A 39 -0.28 -6.81 3.74
N HIS A 40 0.12 -5.59 4.13
CA HIS A 40 -0.77 -4.61 4.74
C HIS A 40 -1.96 -4.28 3.82
N THR A 41 -1.71 -4.00 2.53
CA THR A 41 -2.78 -3.72 1.55
C THR A 41 -3.67 -4.93 1.28
N ALA A 42 -3.15 -6.15 1.41
CA ALA A 42 -3.90 -7.38 1.24
C ALA A 42 -4.81 -7.65 2.44
N MET A 43 -4.29 -7.47 3.67
CA MET A 43 -5.04 -7.58 4.92
C MET A 43 -6.17 -6.56 4.97
N ASP A 44 -5.88 -5.30 4.63
CA ASP A 44 -6.87 -4.22 4.58
C ASP A 44 -8.09 -4.60 3.70
N ARG A 45 -7.83 -5.25 2.56
CA ARG A 45 -8.88 -5.74 1.64
C ARG A 45 -9.62 -6.97 2.13
N ILE A 46 -8.97 -7.86 2.89
CA ILE A 46 -9.62 -9.00 3.54
C ILE A 46 -10.63 -8.52 4.59
N PHE A 47 -10.31 -7.44 5.31
CA PHE A 47 -11.21 -6.82 6.30
C PHE A 47 -12.26 -5.88 5.69
N GLY A 48 -12.36 -5.83 4.35
CA GLY A 48 -13.39 -5.04 3.65
C GLY A 48 -13.11 -3.54 3.61
N TYR A 49 -11.88 -3.10 3.90
CA TYR A 49 -11.51 -1.70 3.75
C TYR A 49 -11.19 -1.39 2.28
N GLY A 50 -11.70 -0.25 1.79
CA GLY A 50 -11.54 0.20 0.42
C GLY A 50 -10.81 1.55 0.32
N LEU A 51 -10.71 2.06 -0.91
CA LEU A 51 -10.15 3.38 -1.18
C LEU A 51 -10.92 4.47 -0.41
N LYS A 52 -10.19 5.45 0.12
CA LYS A 52 -10.75 6.57 0.87
C LYS A 52 -10.86 7.80 -0.03
N TYR A 53 -12.01 8.46 -0.01
CA TYR A 53 -12.20 9.72 -0.73
C TYR A 53 -11.89 10.92 0.16
N ASP A 54 -11.41 12.02 -0.45
CA ASP A 54 -11.15 13.29 0.24
C ASP A 54 -12.42 13.90 0.89
N LYS A 55 -13.62 13.46 0.49
CA LYS A 55 -14.90 13.87 1.09
C LYS A 55 -15.18 13.25 2.47
N GLY A 56 -14.31 12.38 2.97
CA GLY A 56 -14.38 11.83 4.33
C GLY A 56 -14.24 10.30 4.38
N PHE A 57 -13.65 9.81 5.47
CA PHE A 57 -13.34 8.39 5.72
C PHE A 57 -14.56 7.44 5.70
N LYS A 58 -15.79 7.98 5.64
CA LYS A 58 -17.07 7.25 5.67
C LYS A 58 -17.59 6.77 4.30
N PHE A 59 -17.01 7.22 3.19
CA PHE A 59 -17.41 6.73 1.86
C PHE A 59 -16.36 5.75 1.35
N THR A 60 -16.71 4.46 1.38
CA THR A 60 -15.99 3.37 0.71
C THR A 60 -16.90 2.82 -0.40
N HIS A 61 -16.34 2.27 -1.47
CA HIS A 61 -17.08 1.48 -2.46
C HIS A 61 -17.11 0.00 -2.03
#